data_AF-A0A8J8PSJ5-F1
#
_entry.id   AF-A0A8J8PSJ5-F1
#
_cell.length_a   1.000
_cell.length_b   1.000
_cell.length_c   1.000
_cell.angle_alpha   90.00
_cell.angle_beta   90.00
_cell.angle_gamma   90.00
#
_symmetry.space_group_name_H-M   'P 1'
#
loop_
_entity.id
_entity.type
_entity.pdbx_description
1 polymer ?
#
loop_
_entity_poly.entity_id
_entity_poly.type
_entity_poly.pdbx_seq_one_letter_code
_entity_poly.pdbx_strand_id
1 'polypeptide(L)'
;MSRPATKWKCALCNNTIYWDELFTYMKKGVVHYTCLRDLALKNSKIDNKELQNILDALEEELKLIVYYKQKISSLQNEEIKKTFDQIEKDAEKNAGILTRLVEKFSMLESS
;
A
#
# COMPACT_ATOMS: atom_id res chain seq x y z
N MET A 1 -5.07 -13.97 20.46
CA MET A 1 -5.61 -14.31 19.12
C MET A 1 -4.46 -14.21 18.12
N SER A 2 -4.31 -15.18 17.22
CA SER A 2 -3.23 -15.19 16.22
C SER A 2 -3.54 -14.18 15.10
N ARG A 3 -2.60 -13.26 14.81
CA ARG A 3 -2.70 -12.35 13.65
C ARG A 3 -2.69 -13.20 12.36
N PRO A 4 -3.69 -13.07 11.47
CA PRO A 4 -3.73 -13.87 10.26
C PRO A 4 -2.60 -13.45 9.31
N ALA A 5 -1.66 -14.36 9.08
CA ALA A 5 -0.52 -14.14 8.19
C ALA A 5 -0.95 -14.13 6.72
N THR A 6 -0.30 -13.30 5.92
CA THR A 6 -0.37 -13.43 4.45
C THR A 6 0.61 -14.48 3.95
N LYS A 7 0.60 -14.75 2.64
CA LYS A 7 1.62 -15.59 1.98
C LYS A 7 2.92 -14.84 1.68
N TRP A 8 2.95 -13.52 1.87
CA TRP A 8 4.05 -12.67 1.43
C TRP A 8 5.03 -12.37 2.56
N LYS A 9 6.30 -12.23 2.16
CA LYS A 9 7.35 -11.62 2.98
C LYS A 9 7.70 -10.27 2.40
N CYS A 10 7.95 -9.30 3.28
CA CYS A 10 8.36 -7.96 2.89
C CYS A 10 9.72 -8.02 2.19
N ALA A 11 9.81 -7.53 0.96
CA ALA A 11 11.04 -7.54 0.17
C ALA A 11 12.16 -6.65 0.77
N LEU A 12 11.86 -5.81 1.77
CA LEU A 12 12.82 -4.92 2.43
C LEU A 12 13.35 -5.48 3.76
N CYS A 13 12.50 -6.06 4.60
CA CYS A 13 12.89 -6.57 5.92
C CYS A 13 12.81 -8.09 6.07
N ASN A 14 12.33 -8.80 5.04
CA ASN A 14 12.17 -10.25 4.99
C ASN A 14 11.22 -10.87 6.05
N ASN A 15 10.54 -10.04 6.83
CA ASN A 15 9.50 -10.46 7.77
C ASN A 15 8.20 -10.78 7.04
N THR A 16 7.40 -11.69 7.60
CA THR A 16 6.05 -12.01 7.13
C THR A 16 5.15 -10.79 7.24
N ILE A 17 4.40 -10.51 6.17
CA ILE A 17 3.36 -9.48 6.17
C ILE A 17 2.07 -10.11 6.72
N TYR A 18 1.37 -9.40 7.59
CA TYR A 18 0.07 -9.80 8.13
C TYR A 18 -1.07 -9.01 7.48
N TRP A 19 -2.28 -9.58 7.46
CA TRP A 19 -3.44 -8.93 6.81
C TRP A 19 -3.90 -7.65 7.51
N ASP A 20 -3.49 -7.44 8.77
CA ASP A 20 -3.76 -6.23 9.55
C ASP A 20 -2.68 -5.14 9.35
N GLU A 21 -1.69 -5.37 8.48
CA GLU A 21 -0.64 -4.42 8.15
C GLU A 21 -0.90 -3.77 6.78
N LEU A 22 -0.51 -2.50 6.65
CA LEU A 22 -0.50 -1.84 5.36
C LEU A 22 0.73 -2.31 4.56
N PHE A 23 0.48 -2.76 3.34
CA PHE A 23 1.53 -3.18 2.42
C PHE A 23 1.20 -2.72 0.99
N THR A 24 2.24 -2.62 0.16
CA THR A 24 2.10 -2.25 -1.25
C THR A 24 3.01 -3.09 -2.15
N TYR A 25 2.78 -3.02 -3.45
CA TYR A 25 3.53 -3.73 -4.47
C TYR A 25 4.56 -2.81 -5.12
N MET A 26 5.82 -3.01 -4.76
CA MET A 26 6.97 -2.46 -5.47
C MET A 26 7.39 -3.37 -6.62
N LYS A 27 8.24 -2.89 -7.53
CA LYS A 27 8.83 -3.77 -8.57
C LYS A 27 9.57 -4.98 -7.99
N LYS A 28 10.22 -4.79 -6.83
CA LYS A 28 11.00 -5.83 -6.12
C LYS A 28 10.12 -6.84 -5.35
N GLY A 29 8.81 -6.63 -5.30
CA GLY A 29 7.87 -7.48 -4.58
C GLY A 29 7.00 -6.70 -3.58
N VAL A 30 6.32 -7.45 -2.70
CA VAL A 30 5.43 -6.87 -1.69
C VAL A 30 6.25 -6.33 -0.53
N VAL A 31 5.91 -5.15 -0.03
CA VAL A 31 6.62 -4.50 1.08
C VAL A 31 5.64 -3.94 2.09
N HIS A 32 6.02 -3.92 3.37
CA HIS A 32 5.31 -3.11 4.36
C HIS A 32 5.37 -1.63 3.96
N TYR A 33 4.26 -0.93 4.14
CA TYR A 33 4.22 0.52 3.94
C TYR A 33 5.24 1.23 4.83
N THR A 34 5.39 0.82 6.09
CA THR A 34 6.35 1.40 7.03
C THR A 34 7.80 1.22 6.57
N CYS A 35 8.16 0.02 6.10
CA CYS A 35 9.49 -0.23 5.53
C CYS A 35 9.74 0.63 4.29
N LEU A 36 8.75 0.78 3.40
CA LEU A 36 8.84 1.65 2.24
C LEU A 36 9.05 3.11 2.66
N ARG A 37 8.21 3.61 3.58
CA ARG A 37 8.26 4.99 4.10
C ARG A 37 9.62 5.33 4.67
N ASP A 38 10.10 4.51 5.62
CA ASP A 38 11.36 4.76 6.32
C ASP A 38 12.54 4.77 5.35
N LEU A 39 12.54 3.86 4.38
CA LEU A 39 13.62 3.75 3.42
C LEU A 39 13.55 4.85 2.35
N ALA A 40 12.35 5.21 1.90
CA ALA A 40 12.14 6.27 0.91
C ALA A 40 12.59 7.64 1.45
N LEU A 41 12.22 7.99 2.69
CA LEU A 41 12.63 9.25 3.32
C LEU A 41 14.14 9.33 3.56
N LYS A 42 14.80 8.22 3.86
CA LYS A 42 16.28 8.16 3.98
C LYS A 42 16.99 8.32 2.65
N ASN A 43 16.33 8.00 1.54
CA ASN A 43 16.90 7.98 0.20
C ASN A 43 16.17 8.93 -0.75
N SER A 44 15.61 10.02 -0.23
CA SER A 44 14.83 10.96 -1.03
C SER A 44 15.70 11.68 -2.07
N LYS A 45 15.18 11.81 -3.28
CA LYS A 45 15.76 12.63 -4.37
C LYS A 45 15.14 14.04 -4.42
N ILE A 46 14.10 14.28 -3.63
CA ILE A 46 13.35 15.54 -3.55
C ILE A 46 13.29 16.03 -2.10
N ASP A 47 12.67 17.18 -1.87
CA ASP A 47 12.41 17.66 -0.51
C ASP A 47 11.60 16.62 0.29
N ASN A 48 12.02 16.37 1.54
CA ASN A 48 11.41 15.34 2.37
C ASN A 48 9.95 15.64 2.72
N LYS A 49 9.55 16.92 2.79
CA LYS A 49 8.15 17.29 3.03
C LYS A 49 7.30 16.97 1.79
N GLU A 50 7.84 17.19 0.60
CA GLU A 50 7.16 16.83 -0.65
C GLU A 50 7.00 15.30 -0.78
N LEU A 51 8.06 14.53 -0.49
CA LEU A 51 7.98 13.07 -0.49
C LEU A 51 7.03 12.55 0.61
N GLN A 52 7.02 13.18 1.79
CA GLN A 52 6.10 12.82 2.87
C GLN A 52 4.65 13.01 2.45
N ASN A 53 4.29 14.07 1.70
CA ASN A 53 2.93 14.24 1.19
C ASN A 53 2.51 13.10 0.25
N ILE A 54 3.42 12.59 -0.58
CA ILE A 54 3.16 11.43 -1.46
C ILE A 54 2.97 10.16 -0.62
N LEU A 55 3.80 9.96 0.41
CA LEU A 55 3.72 8.83 1.33
C LEU A 55 2.43 8.87 2.16
N ASP A 56 1.97 10.04 2.58
CA ASP A 56 0.71 10.21 3.32
C ASP A 56 -0.49 9.87 2.41
N ALA A 57 -0.49 10.36 1.18
CA ALA A 57 -1.51 10.00 0.19
C ALA A 57 -1.53 8.48 -0.08
N LEU A 58 -0.36 7.84 -0.18
CA LEU A 58 -0.26 6.38 -0.32
C LEU A 58 -0.84 5.66 0.90
N GLU A 59 -0.52 6.14 2.11
CA GLU A 59 -1.05 5.55 3.34
C GLU A 59 -2.59 5.58 3.36
N GLU A 60 -3.19 6.71 2.97
CA GLU A 60 -4.63 6.87 2.91
C GLU A 60 -5.28 5.95 1.88
N GLU A 61 -4.71 5.80 0.68
CA GLU A 61 -5.21 4.83 -0.31
C GLU A 61 -5.14 3.39 0.22
N LEU A 62 -4.07 3.02 0.91
CA LEU A 62 -3.95 1.69 1.53
C LEU A 62 -4.99 1.47 2.64
N LYS A 63 -5.27 2.49 3.46
CA LYS A 63 -6.35 2.44 4.46
C LYS A 63 -7.73 2.30 3.80
N LEU A 64 -7.96 3.00 2.70
CA LEU A 64 -9.22 2.93 1.95
C LEU A 64 -9.46 1.54 1.38
N ILE A 65 -8.43 0.88 0.83
CA ILE A 65 -8.53 -0.51 0.37
C ILE A 65 -9.01 -1.44 1.50
N VAL A 66 -8.39 -1.34 2.68
CA VAL A 66 -8.79 -2.15 3.85
C VAL A 66 -10.22 -1.82 4.27
N TYR A 67 -10.56 -0.54 4.32
CA TYR A 67 -11.90 -0.07 4.66
C TYR A 67 -12.96 -0.64 3.70
N TYR A 68 -12.75 -0.54 2.38
CA TYR A 68 -13.70 -1.04 1.39
C TYR A 68 -13.83 -2.56 1.46
N LYS A 69 -12.74 -3.33 1.61
CA LYS A 69 -12.80 -4.80 1.80
C LYS A 69 -13.65 -5.19 3.00
N GLN A 70 -13.48 -4.48 4.12
CA GLN A 70 -14.31 -4.69 5.31
C GLN A 70 -15.79 -4.38 5.02
N LYS A 71 -16.11 -3.27 4.33
CA LYS A 71 -17.49 -2.94 3.99
C LYS A 71 -18.11 -3.95 3.02
N ILE A 72 -17.41 -4.35 1.97
CA ILE A 72 -17.85 -5.37 1.01
C ILE A 72 -18.27 -6.66 1.73
N SER A 73 -17.49 -7.11 2.72
CA SER A 73 -17.80 -8.32 3.50
C SER A 73 -19.12 -8.25 4.29
N SER A 74 -19.61 -7.03 4.57
CA SER A 74 -20.85 -6.79 5.32
C SER A 74 -22.07 -6.48 4.45
N LEU A 75 -21.85 -6.14 3.17
CA LEU A 75 -22.93 -5.82 2.23
C LEU A 75 -23.68 -7.10 1.81
N GLN A 76 -24.98 -6.96 1.55
CA GLN A 76 -25.83 -8.07 1.09
C GLN A 76 -26.32 -7.87 -0.36
N ASN A 77 -26.52 -6.61 -0.77
CA ASN A 77 -26.96 -6.29 -2.12
C ASN A 77 -25.79 -6.43 -3.12
N GLU A 78 -25.95 -7.28 -4.13
CA GLU A 78 -24.92 -7.61 -5.12
C GLU A 78 -24.56 -6.44 -6.05
N GLU A 79 -25.50 -5.55 -6.34
CA GLU A 79 -25.22 -4.34 -7.14
C GLU A 79 -24.33 -3.37 -6.37
N ILE A 80 -24.67 -3.13 -5.09
CA ILE A 80 -23.86 -2.28 -4.20
C ILE A 80 -22.46 -2.89 -4.01
N LYS A 81 -22.36 -4.22 -3.82
CA LYS A 81 -21.06 -4.92 -3.74
C LYS A 81 -20.21 -4.67 -4.97
N LYS A 82 -20.77 -4.84 -6.18
CA LYS A 82 -20.05 -4.60 -7.44
C LYS A 82 -19.52 -3.17 -7.54
N THR A 83 -20.31 -2.18 -7.10
CA THR A 83 -19.86 -0.78 -7.06
C THR A 83 -18.71 -0.60 -6.08
N PHE A 84 -18.81 -1.16 -4.86
CA PHE A 84 -17.74 -1.08 -3.86
C PHE A 84 -16.47 -1.82 -4.30
N ASP A 85 -16.59 -2.97 -4.96
CA ASP A 85 -15.45 -3.70 -5.56
C ASP A 85 -14.73 -2.83 -6.60
N GLN A 86 -15.46 -2.04 -7.39
CA GLN A 86 -14.84 -1.13 -8.35
C GLN A 86 -14.11 0.02 -7.65
N ILE A 87 -14.72 0.61 -6.62
CA ILE A 87 -14.09 1.68 -5.83
C ILE A 87 -12.82 1.17 -5.14
N GLU A 88 -12.84 -0.05 -4.62
CA GLU A 88 -11.69 -0.70 -4.01
C GLU A 88 -10.55 -0.90 -5.03
N LYS A 89 -10.86 -1.39 -6.24
CA LYS A 89 -9.88 -1.53 -7.33
C LYS A 89 -9.29 -0.19 -7.78
N ASP A 90 -10.09 0.88 -7.76
CA ASP A 90 -9.60 2.21 -8.08
C ASP A 90 -8.60 2.71 -7.02
N ALA A 91 -8.86 2.43 -5.74
CA ALA A 91 -7.90 2.68 -4.66
C ALA A 91 -6.62 1.83 -4.81
N GLU A 92 -6.72 0.55 -5.17
CA GLU A 92 -5.55 -0.30 -5.48
C GLU A 92 -4.71 0.28 -6.64
N LYS A 93 -5.37 0.79 -7.69
CA LYS A 93 -4.70 1.45 -8.82
C LYS A 93 -3.99 2.73 -8.38
N ASN A 94 -4.63 3.57 -7.57
CA ASN A 94 -4.04 4.80 -7.05
C ASN A 94 -2.83 4.50 -6.15
N ALA A 95 -2.95 3.54 -5.23
CA ALA A 95 -1.85 3.07 -4.40
C ALA A 95 -0.67 2.58 -5.25
N GLY A 96 -0.93 1.86 -6.35
CA GLY A 96 0.10 1.44 -7.30
C GLY A 96 0.80 2.61 -8.01
N ILE A 97 0.07 3.66 -8.38
CA ILE A 97 0.64 4.88 -8.98
C ILE A 97 1.52 5.61 -7.96
N LEU A 98 1.02 5.82 -6.75
CA LEU A 98 1.74 6.50 -5.67
C LEU A 98 2.98 5.73 -5.25
N THR A 99 2.91 4.40 -5.18
CA THR A 99 4.07 3.54 -4.90
C THR A 99 5.18 3.74 -5.93
N ARG A 100 4.83 3.78 -7.22
CA ARG A 100 5.80 4.06 -8.30
C ARG A 100 6.36 5.47 -8.21
N LEU A 101 5.57 6.44 -7.76
CA LEU A 101 6.01 7.81 -7.55
C LEU A 101 7.03 7.90 -6.41
N VAL A 102 6.76 7.20 -5.29
CA VAL A 102 7.71 7.04 -4.18
C VAL A 102 8.99 6.37 -4.67
N GLU A 103 8.89 5.26 -5.41
CA GLU A 103 10.05 4.58 -6.01
C GLU A 103 10.88 5.56 -6.86
N LYS A 104 10.21 6.34 -7.72
CA LYS A 104 10.85 7.31 -8.61
C LYS A 104 11.64 8.38 -7.90
N PHE A 105 11.02 8.99 -6.90
CA PHE A 105 11.59 10.10 -6.15
C PHE A 105 12.38 9.66 -4.92
N SER A 106 12.67 8.37 -4.80
CA SER A 106 13.66 7.83 -3.88
C SER A 106 14.70 7.01 -4.64
N MET A 107 15.82 6.65 -4.02
CA MET A 107 16.79 5.71 -4.62
C MET A 107 16.31 4.25 -4.54
N LEU A 108 15.00 4.02 -4.69
CA LEU A 108 14.37 2.71 -4.61
C LEU A 108 13.98 2.15 -5.97
N GLU A 109 13.93 3.00 -7.00
CA GLU A 109 14.18 2.54 -8.36
C GLU A 109 15.57 1.90 -8.41
N SER A 110 15.65 0.61 -8.71
CA SER A 110 16.92 0.02 -9.10
C SER A 110 16.67 -0.91 -10.27
N SER A 111 17.32 -0.56 -11.38
CA SER A 111 18.06 -1.43 -12.30
C SER A 111 17.37 -2.68 -12.83
#